data_AF-A0A8I0F9K6-F1
#
_entry.id   AF-A0A8I0F9K6-F1
#
_cell.length_a   1.000
_cell.length_b   1.000
_cell.length_c   1.000
_cell.angle_alpha   90.00
_cell.angle_beta   90.00
_cell.angle_gamma   90.00
#
_symmetry.space_group_name_H-M   'P 1'
#
loop_
_entity.id
_entity.type
_entity.pdbx_description
1 polymer ?
#
loop_
_entity_poly.entity_id
_entity_poly.type
_entity_poly.pdbx_seq_one_letter_code
_entity_poly.pdbx_strand_id
1 'polypeptide(L)'
;MAQESRLVIVIDAKNAERNARNLGNELDSIERKGEFASKSMDNLSVATRALAGYMAGLVTVSSAISKMDTYTGLQNRLKLVTNNQVELNKATEDTFRIAQKTYSAWDSVLQVYQRFSDNAKTLNLTMDDTARLTETVSKAVAISGASAEAADAALVQFGQALASGTLRGEELNSVMEQTPALAKAIAQGMGITVGELRSVAAEGKITSQEIVKALRNVESDVDALFAKTDITIGQSLTLLNNEITKFVGEAGKGSGAAQVLAG
;
A
#
# COMPACT_ATOMS: atom_id res chain seq x y z
N MET A 1 16.27 -16.14 52.94
CA MET A 1 17.29 -15.11 52.65
C MET A 1 17.01 -14.61 51.24
N ALA A 2 16.66 -13.33 51.07
CA ALA A 2 16.34 -12.75 49.76
C ALA A 2 17.62 -12.31 49.05
N GLN A 3 17.71 -12.59 47.75
CA GLN A 3 18.87 -12.27 46.91
C GLN A 3 18.59 -10.94 46.18
N GLU A 4 19.34 -9.89 46.53
CA GLU A 4 19.29 -8.61 45.81
C GLU A 4 20.27 -8.62 44.64
N SER A 5 19.76 -8.38 43.43
CA SER A 5 20.55 -8.16 42.23
C SER A 5 20.63 -6.67 41.93
N ARG A 6 21.84 -6.12 41.84
CA ARG A 6 22.09 -4.72 41.43
C ARG A 6 22.65 -4.67 40.02
N LEU A 7 22.02 -3.86 39.16
CA LEU A 7 22.46 -3.60 37.80
C LEU A 7 23.34 -2.34 37.79
N VAL A 8 24.58 -2.43 37.32
CA VAL A 8 25.49 -1.28 37.15
C VAL A 8 25.63 -1.02 35.66
N ILE A 9 25.11 0.13 35.19
CA ILE A 9 25.27 0.58 33.81
C ILE A 9 26.40 1.61 33.78
N VAL A 10 27.48 1.29 33.05
CA VAL A 10 28.57 2.23 32.80
C VAL A 10 28.29 2.92 31.47
N ILE A 11 27.95 4.21 31.52
CA ILE A 11 27.78 5.04 30.32
C ILE A 11 29.13 5.68 30.00
N ASP A 12 29.79 5.19 28.94
CA ASP A 12 31.06 5.74 28.48
C ASP A 12 30.83 7.00 27.63
N ALA A 13 30.75 8.15 28.31
CA ALA A 13 30.51 9.45 27.71
C ALA A 13 31.56 9.86 26.65
N LYS A 14 32.78 9.29 26.69
CA LYS A 14 33.85 9.61 25.72
C LYS A 14 33.60 9.01 24.34
N ASN A 15 32.87 7.90 24.25
CA ASN A 15 32.47 7.33 22.95
C ASN A 15 31.24 8.04 22.39
N ALA A 16 30.31 8.46 23.25
CA ALA A 16 29.18 9.29 22.86
C ALA A 16 29.64 10.66 22.32
N GLU A 17 30.63 11.29 22.95
CA GLU A 17 31.16 12.58 22.53
C GLU A 17 31.96 12.48 21.21
N ARG A 18 32.69 11.38 20.99
CA ARG A 18 33.36 11.12 19.70
C ARG A 18 32.36 10.87 18.58
N ASN A 19 31.30 10.10 18.83
CA ASN A 19 30.24 9.87 17.86
C ASN A 19 29.44 11.14 17.56
N ALA A 20 29.18 11.99 18.55
CA ALA A 20 28.51 13.27 18.37
C ALA A 20 29.36 14.27 17.56
N ARG A 21 30.69 14.29 17.76
CA ARG A 21 31.61 15.12 16.96
C ARG A 21 31.76 14.62 15.54
N ASN A 22 31.82 13.30 15.34
CA ASN A 22 31.85 12.72 13.99
C ASN A 22 30.55 13.00 13.23
N LEU A 23 29.40 12.88 13.91
CA LEU A 23 28.10 13.24 13.35
C LEU A 23 28.00 14.74 13.06
N GLY A 24 28.50 15.61 13.94
CA GLY A 24 28.57 17.05 13.70
C GLY A 24 29.39 17.41 12.46
N ASN A 25 30.55 16.77 12.27
CA ASN A 25 31.40 16.99 11.09
C ASN A 25 30.78 16.44 9.80
N GLU A 26 30.03 15.34 9.89
CA GLU A 26 29.31 14.76 8.76
C GLU A 26 28.12 15.65 8.33
N LEU A 27 27.36 16.17 9.30
CA LEU A 27 26.27 17.12 9.10
C LEU A 27 26.76 18.46 8.51
N ASP A 28 27.89 18.98 8.98
CA ASP A 28 28.51 20.21 8.50
C ASP A 28 29.09 20.02 7.07
N SER A 29 29.53 18.80 6.74
CA SER A 29 29.92 18.44 5.36
C SER A 29 28.72 18.29 4.41
N ILE A 30 27.56 17.89 4.93
CA ILE A 30 26.28 17.82 4.19
C ILE A 30 25.74 19.24 3.95
N GLU A 31 25.82 20.12 4.94
CA GLU A 31 25.44 21.54 4.83
C GLU A 31 26.30 22.27 3.77
N ARG A 32 27.63 22.06 3.79
CA ARG A 32 28.55 22.68 2.82
C ARG A 32 28.51 22.04 1.43
N LYS A 33 28.23 20.73 1.31
CA LYS A 33 27.98 20.07 0.01
C LYS A 33 26.60 20.40 -0.56
N GLY A 34 25.64 20.80 0.27
CA GLY A 34 24.33 21.31 -0.15
C GLY A 34 24.39 22.65 -0.88
N GLU A 35 25.39 23.49 -0.61
CA GLU A 35 25.54 24.80 -1.26
C GLU A 35 26.01 24.73 -2.74
N PHE A 36 26.68 23.65 -3.16
CA PHE A 36 27.14 23.50 -4.56
C PHE A 36 26.06 22.94 -5.51
N ALA A 37 24.93 22.44 -4.97
CA ALA A 37 23.76 22.05 -5.73
C ALA A 37 22.70 23.17 -5.86
N SER A 38 23.02 24.38 -5.39
CA SER A 38 22.04 25.46 -5.18
C SER A 38 21.78 26.38 -6.38
N LYS A 39 22.50 26.27 -7.50
CA LYS A 39 22.40 27.28 -8.59
C LYS A 39 21.52 26.94 -9.80
N SER A 40 20.76 25.83 -9.79
CA SER A 40 19.88 25.48 -10.93
C SER A 40 18.47 25.01 -10.59
N MET A 41 18.00 25.14 -9.34
CA MET A 41 16.67 24.61 -8.93
C MET A 41 15.90 25.59 -8.04
N ASP A 42 15.57 26.76 -8.57
CA ASP A 42 14.97 27.87 -7.81
C ASP A 42 13.45 27.78 -7.57
N ASN A 43 12.74 26.72 -7.99
CA ASN A 43 11.28 26.64 -7.79
C ASN A 43 10.78 25.45 -6.97
N LEU A 44 11.67 24.62 -6.40
CA LEU A 44 11.23 23.52 -5.54
C LEU A 44 11.03 24.04 -4.10
N SER A 45 9.76 24.16 -3.72
CA SER A 45 9.30 24.73 -2.44
C SER A 45 10.03 24.15 -1.22
N VAL A 46 10.17 24.95 -0.16
CA VAL A 46 10.79 24.58 1.13
C VAL A 46 10.21 23.26 1.69
N ALA A 47 8.93 23.00 1.45
CA ALA A 47 8.27 21.74 1.82
C ALA A 47 8.85 20.53 1.07
N THR A 48 9.14 20.68 -0.23
CA THR A 48 9.79 19.64 -1.04
C THR A 48 11.23 19.39 -0.60
N ARG A 49 11.95 20.43 -0.14
CA ARG A 49 13.32 20.29 0.40
C ARG A 49 13.34 19.60 1.77
N ALA A 50 12.39 19.91 2.66
CA ALA A 50 12.26 19.26 3.96
C ALA A 50 11.88 17.77 3.79
N LEU A 51 10.95 17.48 2.88
CA LEU A 51 10.58 16.11 2.52
C LEU A 51 11.78 15.37 1.92
N ALA A 52 12.51 15.97 0.97
CA ALA A 52 13.69 15.39 0.36
C ALA A 52 14.84 15.15 1.37
N GLY A 53 15.04 16.06 2.34
CA GLY A 53 16.06 15.91 3.38
C GLY A 53 15.77 14.78 4.38
N TYR A 54 14.52 14.63 4.80
CA TYR A 54 14.09 13.50 5.64
C TYR A 54 14.21 12.16 4.89
N MET A 55 13.87 12.18 3.60
CA MET A 55 13.92 11.02 2.71
C MET A 55 15.35 10.60 2.34
N ALA A 56 16.29 11.53 2.20
CA ALA A 56 17.69 11.25 1.88
C ALA A 56 18.41 10.46 3.00
N GLY A 57 17.98 10.59 4.26
CA GLY A 57 18.50 9.79 5.37
C GLY A 57 17.95 8.36 5.45
N LEU A 58 16.84 8.09 4.77
CA LEU A 58 16.13 6.79 4.80
C LEU A 58 16.31 5.97 3.51
N VAL A 59 16.58 6.62 2.39
CA VAL A 59 16.63 6.00 1.06
C VAL A 59 18.07 5.96 0.55
N THR A 60 18.66 4.76 0.55
CA THR A 60 19.94 4.51 -0.13
C THR A 60 19.77 4.53 -1.65
N VAL A 61 20.86 4.70 -2.42
CA VAL A 61 20.83 4.62 -3.90
C VAL A 61 20.22 3.29 -4.38
N SER A 62 20.58 2.18 -3.74
CA SER A 62 20.01 0.85 -4.06
C SER A 62 18.51 0.77 -3.76
N SER A 63 18.06 1.36 -2.64
CA SER A 63 16.64 1.45 -2.31
C SER A 63 15.90 2.32 -3.32
N ALA A 64 16.46 3.46 -3.71
CA ALA A 64 15.88 4.33 -4.73
C ALA A 64 15.69 3.61 -6.08
N ILE A 65 16.71 2.91 -6.58
CA ILE A 65 16.61 2.13 -7.84
C ILE A 65 15.49 1.10 -7.73
N SER A 66 15.46 0.31 -6.64
CA SER A 66 14.40 -0.70 -6.44
C SER A 66 12.98 -0.09 -6.41
N LYS A 67 12.85 1.13 -5.87
CA LYS A 67 11.59 1.87 -5.80
C LYS A 67 11.17 2.43 -7.15
N MET A 68 12.13 2.90 -7.96
CA MET A 68 11.89 3.29 -9.34
C MET A 68 11.38 2.12 -10.19
N ASP A 69 12.01 0.94 -10.05
CA ASP A 69 11.60 -0.27 -10.75
C ASP A 69 10.19 -0.71 -10.31
N THR A 70 9.93 -0.68 -8.99
CA THR A 70 8.61 -0.97 -8.43
C THR A 70 7.56 -0.05 -9.05
N TYR A 71 7.77 1.26 -8.98
CA TYR A 71 6.86 2.25 -9.54
C TYR A 71 6.65 2.07 -11.06
N THR A 72 7.72 1.79 -11.81
CA THR A 72 7.65 1.50 -13.25
C THR A 72 6.80 0.25 -13.52
N GLY A 73 6.95 -0.79 -12.70
CA GLY A 73 6.10 -1.98 -12.73
C GLY A 73 4.62 -1.66 -12.51
N LEU A 74 4.30 -0.87 -11.48
CA LEU A 74 2.92 -0.42 -11.20
C LEU A 74 2.33 0.33 -12.40
N GLN A 75 3.10 1.26 -12.97
CA GLN A 75 2.69 2.04 -14.13
C GLN A 75 2.45 1.17 -15.38
N ASN A 76 3.33 0.20 -15.63
CA ASN A 76 3.17 -0.72 -16.76
C ASN A 76 1.91 -1.57 -16.61
N ARG A 77 1.59 -2.03 -15.40
CA ARG A 77 0.37 -2.79 -15.13
C ARG A 77 -0.89 -1.95 -15.29
N LEU A 78 -0.89 -0.70 -14.82
CA LEU A 78 -2.01 0.21 -15.03
C LEU A 78 -2.22 0.55 -16.51
N LYS A 79 -1.14 0.71 -17.28
CA LYS A 79 -1.23 0.92 -18.75
C LYS A 79 -1.98 -0.19 -19.46
N LEU A 80 -1.88 -1.44 -18.98
CA LEU A 80 -2.61 -2.57 -19.58
C LEU A 80 -4.12 -2.47 -19.42
N VAL A 81 -4.60 -1.68 -18.44
CA VAL A 81 -6.02 -1.57 -18.10
C VAL A 81 -6.58 -0.16 -18.30
N THR A 82 -5.84 0.72 -18.97
CA THR A 82 -6.24 2.10 -19.27
C THR A 82 -6.00 2.41 -20.75
N ASN A 83 -6.85 3.24 -21.35
CA ASN A 83 -6.83 3.50 -22.78
C ASN A 83 -5.94 4.69 -23.17
N ASN A 84 -5.66 5.59 -22.23
CA ASN A 84 -4.93 6.83 -22.48
C ASN A 84 -4.25 7.35 -21.20
N GLN A 85 -3.45 8.41 -21.35
CA GLN A 85 -2.69 8.99 -20.23
C GLN A 85 -3.60 9.58 -19.13
N VAL A 86 -4.78 10.08 -19.46
CA VAL A 86 -5.73 10.63 -18.48
C VAL A 86 -6.27 9.52 -17.59
N GLU A 87 -6.69 8.40 -18.18
CA GLU A 87 -7.12 7.22 -17.45
C GLU A 87 -5.97 6.60 -16.63
N LEU A 88 -4.75 6.55 -17.19
CA LEU A 88 -3.57 6.10 -16.46
C LEU A 88 -3.30 6.95 -15.22
N ASN A 89 -3.35 8.28 -15.35
CA ASN A 89 -3.15 9.19 -14.23
C ASN A 89 -4.24 9.00 -13.16
N LYS A 90 -5.50 8.88 -13.59
CA LYS A 90 -6.62 8.63 -12.69
C LYS A 90 -6.47 7.30 -11.95
N ALA A 91 -6.16 6.21 -12.65
CA ALA A 91 -5.97 4.89 -12.03
C ALA A 91 -4.75 4.87 -11.08
N THR A 92 -3.68 5.60 -11.43
CA THR A 92 -2.50 5.77 -10.57
C THR A 92 -2.88 6.47 -9.27
N GLU A 93 -3.60 7.58 -9.36
CA GLU A 93 -4.03 8.34 -8.19
C GLU A 93 -5.07 7.58 -7.35
N ASP A 94 -6.05 6.94 -8.01
CA ASP A 94 -7.07 6.15 -7.31
C ASP A 94 -6.43 4.99 -6.53
N THR A 95 -5.56 4.20 -7.15
CA THR A 95 -4.89 3.08 -6.46
C THR A 95 -3.98 3.55 -5.33
N PHE A 96 -3.25 4.64 -5.51
CA PHE A 96 -2.41 5.21 -4.46
C PHE A 96 -3.25 5.73 -3.29
N ARG A 97 -4.27 6.54 -3.58
CA ARG A 97 -5.20 7.08 -2.58
C ARG A 97 -5.88 5.98 -1.79
N ILE A 98 -6.33 4.92 -2.46
CA ILE A 98 -6.95 3.76 -1.80
C ILE A 98 -5.93 3.11 -0.87
N ALA A 99 -4.72 2.81 -1.35
CA ALA A 99 -3.67 2.22 -0.53
C ALA A 99 -3.38 3.03 0.74
N GLN A 100 -3.31 4.36 0.61
CA GLN A 100 -3.11 5.24 1.76
C GLN A 100 -4.32 5.24 2.72
N LYS A 101 -5.54 5.28 2.19
CA LYS A 101 -6.77 5.27 3.01
C LYS A 101 -7.01 3.95 3.73
N THR A 102 -6.60 2.84 3.15
CA THR A 102 -6.86 1.49 3.67
C THR A 102 -5.64 0.87 4.34
N TYR A 103 -4.59 1.65 4.56
CA TYR A 103 -3.36 1.22 5.22
C TYR A 103 -2.69 0.00 4.56
N SER A 104 -2.86 -0.11 3.24
CA SER A 104 -2.48 -1.28 2.45
C SER A 104 -1.27 -0.96 1.57
N ALA A 105 -0.51 -1.99 1.20
CA ALA A 105 0.58 -1.80 0.24
C ALA A 105 0.01 -1.44 -1.14
N TRP A 106 0.64 -0.48 -1.81
CA TRP A 106 0.12 0.05 -3.08
C TRP A 106 0.06 -1.02 -4.17
N ASP A 107 1.04 -1.92 -4.23
CA ASP A 107 1.04 -3.02 -5.22
C ASP A 107 -0.16 -3.95 -5.05
N SER A 108 -0.53 -4.31 -3.82
CA SER A 108 -1.66 -5.18 -3.49
C SER A 108 -2.99 -4.54 -3.91
N VAL A 109 -3.16 -3.26 -3.61
CA VAL A 109 -4.35 -2.49 -4.01
C VAL A 109 -4.43 -2.39 -5.52
N LEU A 110 -3.31 -2.14 -6.19
CA LEU A 110 -3.24 -2.08 -7.65
C LEU A 110 -3.53 -3.44 -8.29
N GLN A 111 -3.10 -4.55 -7.68
CA GLN A 111 -3.48 -5.90 -8.10
C GLN A 111 -5.00 -6.07 -8.09
N VAL A 112 -5.69 -5.74 -7.00
CA VAL A 112 -7.15 -5.84 -6.93
C VAL A 112 -7.82 -4.92 -7.94
N TYR A 113 -7.38 -3.67 -8.04
CA TYR A 113 -7.89 -2.71 -9.04
C TYR A 113 -7.75 -3.24 -10.47
N GLN A 114 -6.57 -3.76 -10.82
CA GLN A 114 -6.30 -4.32 -12.14
C GLN A 114 -7.28 -5.45 -12.46
N ARG A 115 -7.59 -6.33 -11.50
CA ARG A 115 -8.52 -7.46 -11.71
C ARG A 115 -9.96 -7.02 -11.92
N PHE A 116 -10.43 -6.01 -11.20
CA PHE A 116 -11.72 -5.40 -11.47
C PHE A 116 -11.72 -4.71 -12.85
N SER A 117 -10.63 -4.04 -13.21
CA SER A 117 -10.50 -3.33 -14.49
C SER A 117 -10.45 -4.29 -15.69
N ASP A 118 -9.73 -5.42 -15.58
CA ASP A 118 -9.68 -6.50 -16.58
C ASP A 118 -11.09 -7.03 -16.89
N ASN A 119 -11.96 -7.09 -15.88
CA ASN A 119 -13.32 -7.59 -15.98
C ASN A 119 -14.38 -6.48 -16.11
N ALA A 120 -13.98 -5.21 -16.24
CA ALA A 120 -14.89 -4.07 -16.13
C ALA A 120 -16.01 -4.12 -17.18
N LYS A 121 -15.73 -4.58 -18.40
CA LYS A 121 -16.76 -4.71 -19.45
C LYS A 121 -17.81 -5.76 -19.10
N THR A 122 -17.38 -6.93 -18.64
CA THR A 122 -18.27 -8.05 -18.26
C THR A 122 -19.08 -7.75 -17.00
N LEU A 123 -18.51 -6.96 -16.11
CA LEU A 123 -19.10 -6.56 -14.82
C LEU A 123 -19.82 -5.20 -14.90
N ASN A 124 -19.86 -4.56 -16.07
CA ASN A 124 -20.41 -3.23 -16.31
C ASN A 124 -19.91 -2.18 -15.30
N LEU A 125 -18.58 -2.10 -15.12
CA LEU A 125 -17.92 -1.21 -14.17
C LEU A 125 -17.32 0.00 -14.88
N THR A 126 -17.55 1.18 -14.30
CA THR A 126 -16.77 2.39 -14.61
C THR A 126 -15.45 2.38 -13.84
N MET A 127 -14.48 3.24 -14.20
CA MET A 127 -13.26 3.41 -13.40
C MET A 127 -13.55 3.78 -11.94
N ASP A 128 -14.59 4.60 -11.71
CA ASP A 128 -15.00 4.97 -10.36
C ASP A 128 -15.61 3.79 -9.60
N ASP A 129 -16.36 2.92 -10.27
CA ASP A 129 -16.85 1.69 -9.65
C ASP A 129 -15.70 0.74 -9.30
N THR A 130 -14.72 0.59 -10.19
CA THR A 130 -13.50 -0.20 -9.96
C THR A 130 -12.75 0.32 -8.73
N ALA A 131 -12.59 1.63 -8.61
CA ALA A 131 -11.97 2.28 -7.45
C ALA A 131 -12.76 2.03 -6.16
N ARG A 132 -14.08 2.23 -6.16
CA ARG A 132 -14.94 2.00 -4.98
C ARG A 132 -14.93 0.54 -4.51
N LEU A 133 -15.02 -0.40 -5.44
CA LEU A 133 -14.97 -1.83 -5.14
C LEU A 133 -13.61 -2.22 -4.55
N THR A 134 -12.53 -1.69 -5.11
CA THR A 134 -11.17 -1.92 -4.60
C THR A 134 -11.04 -1.36 -3.19
N GLU A 135 -11.51 -0.13 -2.95
CA GLU A 135 -11.50 0.49 -1.61
C GLU A 135 -12.30 -0.35 -0.60
N THR A 136 -13.48 -0.84 -0.98
CA THR A 136 -14.32 -1.68 -0.12
C THR A 136 -13.61 -2.98 0.26
N VAL A 137 -12.98 -3.66 -0.70
CA VAL A 137 -12.22 -4.89 -0.44
C VAL A 137 -11.04 -4.61 0.48
N SER A 138 -10.25 -3.57 0.18
CA SER A 138 -9.08 -3.22 0.99
C SER A 138 -9.45 -2.81 2.42
N LYS A 139 -10.57 -2.07 2.62
CA LYS A 139 -11.10 -1.78 3.96
C LYS A 139 -11.55 -3.05 4.68
N ALA A 140 -12.28 -3.93 4.01
CA ALA A 140 -12.74 -5.18 4.62
C ALA A 140 -11.58 -6.09 5.04
N VAL A 141 -10.50 -6.12 4.27
CA VAL A 141 -9.25 -6.79 4.66
C VAL A 141 -8.64 -6.12 5.89
N ALA A 142 -8.49 -4.79 5.88
CA ALA A 142 -7.91 -4.06 7.01
C ALA A 142 -8.71 -4.18 8.32
N ILE A 143 -10.05 -4.23 8.25
CA ILE A 143 -10.94 -4.48 9.41
C ILE A 143 -10.62 -5.81 10.10
N SER A 144 -10.10 -6.79 9.36
CA SER A 144 -9.78 -8.12 9.92
C SER A 144 -8.62 -8.07 10.92
N GLY A 145 -7.88 -6.95 11.02
CA GLY A 145 -6.74 -6.82 11.92
C GLY A 145 -5.57 -7.75 11.57
N ALA A 146 -5.54 -8.25 10.33
CA ALA A 146 -4.46 -9.09 9.83
C ALA A 146 -3.13 -8.31 9.81
N SER A 147 -2.00 -9.03 9.90
CA SER A 147 -0.70 -8.41 9.67
C SER A 147 -0.64 -7.84 8.25
N ALA A 148 0.30 -6.92 7.98
CA ALA A 148 0.44 -6.33 6.66
C ALA A 148 0.66 -7.41 5.58
N GLU A 149 1.41 -8.45 5.90
CA GLU A 149 1.72 -9.59 5.02
C GLU A 149 0.49 -10.46 4.76
N ALA A 150 -0.30 -10.75 5.80
CA ALA A 150 -1.53 -11.53 5.66
C ALA A 150 -2.61 -10.76 4.89
N ALA A 151 -2.71 -9.44 5.12
CA ALA A 151 -3.58 -8.57 4.36
C ALA A 151 -3.19 -8.52 2.87
N ASP A 152 -1.89 -8.41 2.57
CA ASP A 152 -1.36 -8.45 1.20
C ASP A 152 -1.69 -9.79 0.52
N ALA A 153 -1.36 -10.91 1.17
CA ALA A 153 -1.66 -12.25 0.65
C ALA A 153 -3.15 -12.44 0.35
N ALA A 154 -4.04 -11.98 1.24
CA ALA A 154 -5.47 -12.06 1.04
C ALA A 154 -5.96 -11.21 -0.14
N LEU A 155 -5.44 -9.98 -0.32
CA LEU A 155 -5.78 -9.14 -1.47
C LEU A 155 -5.31 -9.76 -2.79
N VAL A 156 -4.11 -10.34 -2.81
CA VAL A 156 -3.58 -11.07 -3.97
C VAL A 156 -4.48 -12.26 -4.33
N GLN A 157 -4.80 -13.10 -3.34
CA GLN A 157 -5.66 -14.27 -3.53
C GLN A 157 -7.07 -13.88 -3.97
N PHE A 158 -7.65 -12.84 -3.37
CA PHE A 158 -8.94 -12.31 -3.79
C PHE A 158 -8.91 -11.83 -5.24
N GLY A 159 -7.86 -11.11 -5.64
CA GLY A 159 -7.66 -10.70 -7.03
C GLY A 159 -7.56 -11.91 -7.99
N GLN A 160 -6.88 -12.97 -7.58
CA GLN A 160 -6.80 -14.22 -8.35
C GLN A 160 -8.16 -14.91 -8.49
N ALA A 161 -8.94 -14.98 -7.42
CA ALA A 161 -10.29 -15.55 -7.45
C ALA A 161 -11.25 -14.74 -8.35
N LEU A 162 -11.12 -13.42 -8.37
CA LEU A 162 -11.89 -12.57 -9.28
C LEU A 162 -11.51 -12.84 -10.75
N ALA A 163 -10.22 -13.10 -11.02
CA ALA A 163 -9.73 -13.43 -12.35
C ALA A 163 -10.23 -14.79 -12.86
N SER A 164 -10.46 -15.76 -11.97
CA SER A 164 -11.06 -17.06 -12.33
C SER A 164 -12.56 -17.01 -12.60
N GLY A 165 -13.21 -15.84 -12.45
CA GLY A 165 -14.64 -15.64 -12.71
C GLY A 165 -15.58 -16.22 -11.65
N THR A 166 -15.04 -17.04 -10.74
CA THR A 166 -15.75 -17.69 -9.64
C THR A 166 -14.84 -17.77 -8.42
N LEU A 167 -15.44 -17.67 -7.23
CA LEU A 167 -14.78 -17.93 -5.96
C LEU A 167 -15.11 -19.36 -5.52
N ARG A 168 -14.12 -20.26 -5.54
CA ARG A 168 -14.31 -21.65 -5.12
C ARG A 168 -14.02 -21.80 -3.63
N GLY A 169 -14.36 -22.98 -3.10
CA GLY A 169 -14.26 -23.26 -1.67
C GLY A 169 -12.87 -23.09 -1.08
N GLU A 170 -11.80 -23.44 -1.81
CA GLU A 170 -10.42 -23.33 -1.32
C GLU A 170 -9.96 -21.87 -1.19
N GLU A 171 -10.24 -21.04 -2.21
CA GLU A 171 -9.93 -19.60 -2.16
C GLU A 171 -10.76 -18.90 -1.08
N LEU A 172 -12.06 -19.24 -0.96
CA LEU A 172 -12.89 -18.69 0.12
C LEU A 172 -12.38 -19.11 1.50
N ASN A 173 -11.90 -20.35 1.67
CA ASN A 173 -11.33 -20.81 2.94
C ASN A 173 -10.13 -19.94 3.34
N SER A 174 -9.24 -19.67 2.39
CA SER A 174 -8.09 -18.79 2.63
C SER A 174 -8.52 -17.36 2.99
N VAL A 175 -9.51 -16.80 2.29
CA VAL A 175 -10.08 -15.49 2.62
C VAL A 175 -10.74 -15.47 4.00
N MET A 176 -11.48 -16.53 4.38
CA MET A 176 -12.11 -16.64 5.70
C MET A 176 -11.09 -16.77 6.83
N GLU A 177 -9.97 -17.45 6.59
CA GLU A 177 -8.92 -17.66 7.58
C GLU A 177 -8.06 -16.40 7.78
N GLN A 178 -7.59 -15.80 6.68
CA GLN A 178 -6.69 -14.65 6.73
C GLN A 178 -7.43 -13.33 6.94
N THR A 179 -8.64 -13.21 6.38
CA THR A 179 -9.42 -11.96 6.36
C THR A 179 -10.92 -12.21 6.61
N PRO A 180 -11.29 -12.67 7.82
CA PRO A 180 -12.68 -13.02 8.14
C PRO A 180 -13.68 -11.89 7.91
N ALA A 181 -13.28 -10.61 8.04
CA ALA A 181 -14.18 -9.48 7.79
C ALA A 181 -14.52 -9.31 6.29
N LEU A 182 -13.62 -9.67 5.37
CA LEU A 182 -13.91 -9.68 3.94
C LEU A 182 -14.96 -10.76 3.60
N ALA A 183 -14.78 -11.98 4.11
CA ALA A 183 -15.76 -13.04 3.92
C ALA A 183 -17.13 -12.66 4.52
N LYS A 184 -17.13 -12.04 5.71
CA LYS A 184 -18.35 -11.55 6.35
C LYS A 184 -19.03 -10.46 5.52
N ALA A 185 -18.27 -9.51 4.97
CA ALA A 185 -18.80 -8.47 4.09
C ALA A 185 -19.45 -9.06 2.84
N ILE A 186 -18.82 -10.05 2.20
CA ILE A 186 -19.39 -10.75 1.04
C ILE A 186 -20.69 -11.46 1.43
N ALA A 187 -20.70 -12.23 2.52
CA ALA A 187 -21.89 -12.94 2.99
C ALA A 187 -23.05 -11.97 3.27
N GLN A 188 -22.78 -10.88 3.99
CA GLN A 188 -23.76 -9.83 4.31
C GLN A 188 -24.31 -9.19 3.03
N GLY A 189 -23.46 -8.91 2.05
CA GLY A 189 -23.89 -8.32 0.78
C GLY A 189 -24.70 -9.25 -0.10
N MET A 190 -24.50 -10.55 0.04
CA MET A 190 -25.31 -11.60 -0.58
C MET A 190 -26.61 -11.89 0.19
N GLY A 191 -26.77 -11.35 1.40
CA GLY A 191 -27.93 -11.60 2.26
C GLY A 191 -27.97 -13.01 2.87
N ILE A 192 -26.80 -13.65 3.01
CA ILE A 192 -26.64 -15.00 3.55
C ILE A 192 -25.70 -15.00 4.76
N THR A 193 -25.71 -16.09 5.51
CA THR A 193 -24.75 -16.31 6.60
C THR A 193 -23.38 -16.73 6.05
N VAL A 194 -22.32 -16.57 6.86
CA VAL A 194 -20.97 -17.05 6.50
C VAL A 194 -20.94 -18.57 6.31
N GLY A 195 -21.79 -19.31 7.04
CA GLY A 195 -21.95 -20.76 6.87
C GLY A 195 -22.53 -21.12 5.49
N GLU A 196 -23.58 -20.42 5.07
CA GLU A 196 -24.16 -20.58 3.73
C GLU A 196 -23.20 -20.13 2.63
N LEU A 197 -22.43 -19.05 2.84
CA LEU A 197 -21.39 -18.61 1.91
C LEU A 197 -20.39 -19.76 1.63
N ARG A 198 -19.98 -20.50 2.66
CA ARG A 198 -19.11 -21.68 2.52
C ARG A 198 -19.76 -22.77 1.68
N SER A 199 -21.04 -23.06 1.90
CA SER A 199 -21.79 -24.05 1.11
C SER A 199 -21.88 -23.65 -0.37
N VAL A 200 -22.24 -22.40 -0.66
CA VAL A 200 -22.38 -21.90 -2.05
C VAL A 200 -21.02 -21.83 -2.76
N ALA A 201 -19.93 -21.53 -2.04
CA ALA A 201 -18.58 -21.55 -2.58
C ALA A 201 -18.08 -22.96 -2.90
N ALA A 202 -18.42 -23.96 -2.07
CA ALA A 202 -18.08 -25.36 -2.31
C ALA A 202 -18.76 -25.89 -3.58
N GLU A 203 -19.94 -25.38 -3.91
CA GLU A 203 -20.65 -25.68 -5.15
C GLU A 203 -20.09 -24.92 -6.37
N GLY A 204 -19.11 -24.01 -6.17
CA GLY A 204 -18.52 -23.18 -7.23
C GLY A 204 -19.49 -22.17 -7.83
N LYS A 205 -20.57 -21.83 -7.10
CA LYS A 205 -21.66 -21.00 -7.62
C LYS A 205 -21.47 -19.50 -7.40
N ILE A 206 -20.46 -19.07 -6.65
CA ILE A 206 -20.22 -17.64 -6.38
C ILE A 206 -19.53 -17.02 -7.59
N THR A 207 -20.27 -16.29 -8.40
CA THR A 207 -19.76 -15.60 -9.58
C THR A 207 -19.14 -14.24 -9.24
N SER A 208 -18.23 -13.74 -10.09
CA SER A 208 -17.68 -12.38 -9.95
C SER A 208 -18.77 -11.29 -9.95
N GLN A 209 -19.89 -11.51 -10.65
CA GLN A 209 -21.02 -10.58 -10.68
C GLN A 209 -21.74 -10.51 -9.33
N GLU A 210 -21.96 -11.67 -8.69
CA GLU A 210 -22.55 -11.72 -7.35
C GLU A 210 -21.62 -11.11 -6.31
N ILE A 211 -20.30 -11.33 -6.41
CA ILE A 211 -19.31 -10.69 -5.51
C ILE A 211 -19.36 -9.17 -5.67
N VAL A 212 -19.35 -8.66 -6.89
CA VAL A 212 -19.47 -7.21 -7.15
C VAL A 212 -20.75 -6.65 -6.55
N LYS A 213 -21.88 -7.32 -6.78
CA LYS A 213 -23.18 -6.90 -6.23
C LYS A 213 -23.16 -6.90 -4.70
N ALA A 214 -22.60 -7.96 -4.10
CA ALA A 214 -22.48 -8.08 -2.66
C ALA A 214 -21.62 -6.96 -2.07
N LEU A 215 -20.45 -6.69 -2.63
CA LEU A 215 -19.55 -5.63 -2.17
C LEU A 215 -20.20 -4.24 -2.27
N ARG A 216 -20.93 -3.94 -3.36
CA ARG A 216 -21.70 -2.69 -3.49
C ARG A 216 -22.76 -2.56 -2.40
N ASN A 217 -23.43 -3.65 -2.04
CA ASN A 217 -24.49 -3.63 -1.03
C ASN A 217 -23.97 -3.35 0.39
N VAL A 218 -22.70 -3.67 0.67
CA VAL A 218 -22.10 -3.52 2.01
C VAL A 218 -21.09 -2.39 2.12
N GLU A 219 -20.86 -1.63 1.05
CA GLU A 219 -19.89 -0.54 1.01
C GLU A 219 -20.04 0.41 2.23
N SER A 220 -21.27 0.85 2.52
CA SER A 220 -21.54 1.74 3.65
C SER A 220 -21.30 1.11 5.03
N ASP A 221 -21.58 -0.19 5.17
CA ASP A 221 -21.37 -0.92 6.43
C ASP A 221 -19.89 -1.17 6.67
N VAL A 222 -19.15 -1.50 5.61
CA VAL A 222 -17.69 -1.66 5.62
C VAL A 222 -17.03 -0.33 5.97
N ASP A 223 -17.48 0.78 5.38
CA ASP A 223 -16.97 2.11 5.71
C ASP A 223 -17.19 2.47 7.19
N ALA A 224 -18.38 2.19 7.73
CA ALA A 224 -18.70 2.45 9.13
C ALA A 224 -17.89 1.57 10.10
N LEU A 225 -17.58 0.33 9.72
CA LEU A 225 -16.73 -0.56 10.50
C LEU A 225 -15.26 -0.14 10.44
N PHE A 226 -14.75 0.21 9.25
CA PHE A 226 -13.38 0.65 9.06
C PHE A 226 -13.08 1.94 9.82
N ALA A 227 -14.03 2.86 9.90
CA ALA A 227 -13.92 4.10 10.67
C ALA A 227 -13.71 3.89 12.18
N LYS A 228 -13.92 2.67 12.69
CA LYS A 228 -13.67 2.30 14.10
C LYS A 228 -12.30 1.66 14.31
N THR A 229 -11.51 1.51 13.24
CA THR A 229 -10.18 0.91 13.31
C THR A 229 -9.10 1.98 13.52
N ASP A 230 -8.10 1.64 14.31
CA ASP A 230 -6.90 2.47 14.49
C ASP A 230 -5.76 1.93 13.64
N ILE A 231 -4.96 2.84 13.08
CA ILE A 231 -3.77 2.49 12.31
C ILE A 231 -2.69 1.88 13.21
N THR A 232 -2.08 0.78 12.77
CA THR A 232 -0.95 0.15 13.45
C THR A 232 0.40 0.73 13.01
N ILE A 233 1.47 0.43 13.76
CA ILE A 233 2.83 0.83 13.38
C ILE A 233 3.26 0.18 12.06
N GLY A 234 2.99 -1.11 11.87
CA GLY A 234 3.32 -1.81 10.62
C GLY A 234 2.62 -1.20 9.42
N GLN A 235 1.33 -0.90 9.57
CA GLN A 235 0.54 -0.16 8.58
C GLN A 235 1.11 1.24 8.30
N SER A 236 1.57 1.96 9.32
CA SER A 236 2.21 3.27 9.15
C SER A 236 3.52 3.18 8.35
N LEU A 237 4.31 2.12 8.55
CA LEU A 237 5.51 1.84 7.75
C LEU A 237 5.14 1.50 6.30
N THR A 238 4.05 0.79 6.07
CA THR A 238 3.50 0.54 4.74
C THR A 238 3.11 1.85 4.03
N LEU A 239 2.42 2.75 4.73
CA LEU A 239 2.07 4.07 4.19
C LEU A 239 3.31 4.87 3.80
N LEU A 240 4.32 4.89 4.67
CA LEU A 240 5.60 5.53 4.36
C LEU A 240 6.19 4.91 3.10
N ASN A 241 6.31 3.59 3.03
CA ASN A 241 6.86 2.88 1.87
C ASN A 241 6.16 3.22 0.55
N ASN A 242 4.83 3.38 0.57
CA ASN A 242 4.05 3.83 -0.58
C ASN A 242 4.46 5.25 -1.00
N GLU A 243 4.56 6.20 -0.04
CA GLU A 243 5.00 7.57 -0.30
C GLU A 243 6.41 7.62 -0.89
N ILE A 244 7.36 6.85 -0.34
CA ILE A 244 8.73 6.74 -0.89
C ILE A 244 8.68 6.27 -2.35
N THR A 245 7.89 5.23 -2.62
CA THR A 245 7.76 4.65 -3.96
C THR A 245 7.18 5.67 -4.94
N LYS A 246 6.11 6.39 -4.56
CA LYS A 246 5.50 7.45 -5.38
C LYS A 246 6.48 8.59 -5.62
N PHE A 247 7.10 9.12 -4.55
CA PHE A 247 8.04 10.23 -4.64
C PHE A 247 9.22 9.91 -5.55
N VAL A 248 9.91 8.78 -5.34
CA VAL A 248 11.07 8.38 -6.13
C VAL A 248 10.67 8.11 -7.59
N GLY A 249 9.53 7.45 -7.81
CA GLY A 249 9.02 7.17 -9.15
C GLY A 249 8.63 8.41 -9.95
N GLU A 250 7.96 9.37 -9.30
CA GLU A 250 7.58 10.64 -9.92
C GLU A 250 8.77 11.57 -10.13
N ALA A 251 9.69 11.64 -9.16
CA ALA A 251 10.94 12.39 -9.30
C ALA A 251 11.80 11.87 -10.46
N GLY A 252 11.89 10.54 -10.62
CA GLY A 252 12.58 9.91 -11.76
C GLY A 252 11.91 10.15 -13.12
N LYS A 253 10.61 10.43 -13.16
CA LYS A 253 9.88 10.80 -14.40
C LYS A 253 10.01 12.28 -14.75
N GLY A 254 9.96 13.16 -13.74
CA GLY A 254 9.87 14.62 -13.92
C GLY A 254 11.22 15.33 -13.94
N SER A 255 12.28 14.68 -13.49
CA SER A 255 13.62 15.24 -13.48
C SER A 255 14.61 14.20 -13.96
N GLY A 256 15.66 14.62 -14.63
CA GLY A 256 16.88 13.81 -14.76
C GLY A 256 17.52 13.47 -13.41
N ALA A 257 16.80 13.42 -12.27
CA ALA A 257 17.31 13.02 -10.96
C ALA A 257 17.78 11.56 -10.92
N ALA A 258 17.43 10.73 -11.90
CA ALA A 258 18.14 9.47 -12.14
C ALA A 258 19.66 9.70 -12.33
N GLN A 259 20.10 10.82 -12.91
CA GLN A 259 21.51 11.19 -13.02
C GLN A 259 22.10 11.80 -11.74
N VAL A 260 21.28 12.27 -10.81
CA VAL A 260 21.74 12.81 -9.51
C VAL A 260 21.89 11.71 -8.47
N LEU A 261 21.12 10.62 -8.58
CA LEU A 261 21.22 9.46 -7.69
C LEU A 261 22.12 8.34 -8.24
N ALA A 262 22.39 8.33 -9.55
CA ALA A 262 23.37 7.43 -10.19
C ALA A 262 24.79 8.03 -10.28
N GLY A 263 25.02 9.19 -9.64
CA GLY A 263 26.32 9.84 -9.50
C GLY A 263 27.02 9.45 -8.21
#